data_AF-A0A3M6TFS2-F1
#
_entry.id   AF-A0A3M6TFS2-F1
#
_cell.length_a   1.000
_cell.length_b   1.000
_cell.length_c   1.000
_cell.angle_alpha   90.00
_cell.angle_beta   90.00
_cell.angle_gamma   90.00
#
_symmetry.space_group_name_H-M   'P 1'
#
loop_
_entity.id
_entity.type
_entity.pdbx_description
1 polymer ?
#
loop_
_entity_poly.entity_id
_entity_poly.type
_entity_poly.pdbx_seq_one_letter_code
_entity_poly.pdbx_strand_id
1 'polypeptide(L)'
;SIKSKHNLEKDSQFEKLKAYKNLRRHVPAKLLPLGTNQTAQRRKEMFVSLKPCKAQEKAKVRPSSKNVSRILKELNLLWFISMSDTSVNGCCFLVFWTDVISLSLTAVMVSGRYVIVQNGCIPPQPILMEHCCLMVGGNDWDIHVKCRPHFNQRKKSKKWRNIKEVYPDAKVETKHNDIRLTLPVLRQSLEVAAFGIPGKDDQKRMQMAIFGKEPTKACNWDIRVYLIDDSEMAFKQICKKVENEEMKFLTTLSSLFVSNSEKDISIEVTAVASGWHIIGDYKKGIASRSAWNSQENTTDFPRCDFCVSHDDIKERQFFCKMRATHENDSAGNEIVAFFQQKSDAKINNPTEKKFKNTPKMNCSKG
;
A
#
# COMPACT_ATOMS: atom_id res chain seq x y z
N SER A 1 20.56 28.53 -2.40
CA SER A 1 20.05 27.86 -3.61
C SER A 1 19.47 26.46 -3.33
N ILE A 2 20.06 25.62 -2.46
CA ILE A 2 19.52 24.28 -2.14
C ILE A 2 18.30 24.33 -1.19
N LYS A 3 18.27 25.26 -0.22
CA LYS A 3 17.13 25.43 0.71
C LYS A 3 15.83 25.90 0.04
N SER A 4 15.89 26.64 -1.09
CA SER A 4 14.67 27.14 -1.75
C SER A 4 14.01 26.09 -2.63
N LYS A 5 14.77 25.21 -3.30
CA LYS A 5 14.22 24.06 -4.05
C LYS A 5 13.53 23.05 -3.13
N HIS A 6 14.11 22.79 -1.96
CA HIS A 6 13.56 21.85 -0.98
C HIS A 6 12.23 22.32 -0.37
N ASN A 7 12.00 23.63 -0.28
CA ASN A 7 10.72 24.19 0.18
C ASN A 7 9.65 24.15 -0.92
N LEU A 8 10.00 24.47 -2.17
CA LEU A 8 9.08 24.40 -3.31
C LEU A 8 8.58 22.96 -3.59
N GLU A 9 9.42 21.94 -3.41
CA GLU A 9 9.02 20.53 -3.59
C GLU A 9 8.12 20.02 -2.45
N LYS A 10 8.33 20.51 -1.21
CA LYS A 10 7.43 20.22 -0.08
C LYS A 10 6.06 20.82 -0.32
N ASP A 11 6.00 22.05 -0.84
CA ASP A 11 4.74 22.72 -1.16
C ASP A 11 3.97 21.99 -2.28
N SER A 12 4.65 21.45 -3.29
CA SER A 12 4.01 20.67 -4.37
C SER A 12 3.36 19.36 -3.89
N GLN A 13 4.01 18.61 -3.00
CA GLN A 13 3.37 17.42 -2.40
C GLN A 13 2.21 17.81 -1.46
N PHE A 14 2.32 18.94 -0.77
CA PHE A 14 1.27 19.46 0.10
C PHE A 14 0.05 19.96 -0.69
N GLU A 15 0.25 20.55 -1.86
CA GLU A 15 -0.83 20.98 -2.76
C GLU A 15 -1.55 19.78 -3.40
N LYS A 16 -0.81 18.69 -3.75
CA LYS A 16 -1.44 17.41 -4.14
C LYS A 16 -2.28 16.81 -3.01
N LEU A 17 -1.81 16.93 -1.76
CA LEU A 17 -2.55 16.51 -0.56
C LEU A 17 -3.80 17.38 -0.30
N LYS A 18 -3.74 18.68 -0.59
CA LYS A 18 -4.92 19.58 -0.55
C LYS A 18 -5.93 19.23 -1.63
N ALA A 19 -5.49 18.95 -2.86
CA ALA A 19 -6.37 18.50 -3.94
C ALA A 19 -7.09 17.20 -3.57
N TYR A 20 -6.37 16.25 -2.94
CA TYR A 20 -6.95 15.02 -2.37
C TYR A 20 -8.04 15.30 -1.34
N LYS A 21 -7.82 16.24 -0.41
CA LYS A 21 -8.84 16.65 0.59
C LYS A 21 -10.10 17.23 -0.04
N ASN A 22 -9.98 17.94 -1.15
CA ASN A 22 -11.12 18.55 -1.83
C ASN A 22 -11.95 17.52 -2.60
N LEU A 23 -11.33 16.50 -3.23
CA LEU A 23 -12.05 15.40 -3.86
C LEU A 23 -12.87 14.59 -2.85
N ARG A 24 -12.31 14.34 -1.66
CA ARG A 24 -12.97 13.52 -0.62
C ARG A 24 -14.21 14.17 0.00
N ARG A 25 -14.32 15.51 -0.01
CA ARG A 25 -15.46 16.25 0.54
C ARG A 25 -16.68 16.32 -0.39
N HIS A 26 -16.54 15.88 -1.64
CA HIS A 26 -17.56 16.11 -2.69
C HIS A 26 -18.08 14.84 -3.36
N VAL A 27 -17.98 13.67 -2.74
CA VAL A 27 -18.73 12.49 -3.20
C VAL A 27 -20.18 12.60 -2.71
N PRO A 28 -21.17 12.84 -3.59
CA PRO A 28 -22.57 12.92 -3.18
C PRO A 28 -23.08 11.53 -2.84
N ALA A 29 -23.87 11.42 -1.77
CA ALA A 29 -24.46 10.18 -1.25
C ALA A 29 -25.59 9.58 -2.13
N LYS A 30 -25.52 9.69 -3.46
CA LYS A 30 -26.53 9.13 -4.36
C LYS A 30 -25.90 8.56 -5.63
N LEU A 31 -25.47 7.30 -5.56
CA LEU A 31 -25.48 6.40 -6.71
C LEU A 31 -25.84 4.99 -6.21
N LEU A 32 -27.15 4.69 -6.27
CA LEU A 32 -27.66 3.32 -6.36
C LEU A 32 -27.51 2.84 -7.82
N PRO A 33 -27.44 1.52 -8.06
CA PRO A 33 -26.81 0.97 -9.25
C PRO A 33 -27.75 1.00 -10.45
N LEU A 34 -27.29 1.58 -11.56
CA LEU A 34 -27.86 1.37 -12.88
C LEU A 34 -26.94 0.45 -13.67
N GLY A 35 -27.39 -0.79 -13.82
CA GLY A 35 -27.40 -1.52 -15.08
C GLY A 35 -26.07 -1.69 -15.82
N THR A 36 -25.57 -2.92 -15.76
CA THR A 36 -24.69 -3.55 -16.73
C THR A 36 -25.09 -3.32 -18.19
N ASN A 37 -24.06 -3.34 -19.06
CA ASN A 37 -24.07 -3.61 -20.51
C ASN A 37 -23.67 -2.43 -21.41
N GLN A 38 -22.38 -2.37 -21.77
CA GLN A 38 -21.93 -1.95 -23.12
C GLN A 38 -20.44 -2.23 -23.37
N THR A 39 -19.99 -3.48 -23.22
CA THR A 39 -18.71 -3.94 -23.84
C THR A 39 -18.63 -5.45 -24.11
N ALA A 40 -19.75 -6.17 -24.12
CA ALA A 40 -19.79 -7.64 -24.31
C ALA A 40 -20.33 -8.06 -25.70
N GLN A 41 -20.24 -7.18 -26.70
CA GLN A 41 -20.77 -7.44 -28.04
C GLN A 41 -19.74 -7.12 -29.11
N ARG A 42 -18.66 -7.92 -29.15
CA ARG A 42 -17.83 -8.23 -30.33
C ARG A 42 -16.68 -9.14 -29.93
N ARG A 43 -16.92 -10.45 -30.03
CA ARG A 43 -15.98 -11.56 -30.33
C ARG A 43 -16.66 -12.89 -29.98
N LYS A 44 -17.71 -13.22 -30.74
CA LYS A 44 -18.02 -14.62 -31.05
C LYS A 44 -17.32 -14.92 -32.38
N GLU A 45 -16.97 -16.19 -32.57
CA GLU A 45 -16.44 -16.82 -33.78
C GLU A 45 -14.90 -16.85 -33.94
N MET A 46 -14.29 -17.85 -33.32
CA MET A 46 -13.53 -18.86 -34.06
C MET A 46 -13.27 -20.07 -33.14
N PHE A 47 -14.18 -21.05 -33.20
CA PHE A 47 -13.94 -22.41 -32.72
C PHE A 47 -13.36 -23.19 -33.90
N VAL A 48 -12.13 -23.67 -33.78
CA VAL A 48 -11.63 -24.77 -34.61
C VAL A 48 -11.30 -25.93 -33.69
N SER A 49 -12.01 -27.02 -33.96
CA SER A 49 -11.95 -28.33 -33.33
C SER A 49 -10.57 -28.97 -33.49
N LEU A 50 -9.96 -29.41 -32.39
CA LEU A 50 -9.00 -30.51 -32.39
C LEU A 50 -9.37 -31.53 -31.30
N LYS A 51 -9.49 -32.78 -31.73
CA LYS A 51 -9.89 -33.98 -30.98
C LYS A 51 -8.88 -34.39 -29.90
N PRO A 52 -9.29 -35.15 -28.87
CA PRO A 52 -8.40 -35.64 -27.81
C PRO A 52 -7.66 -36.91 -28.22
N CYS A 53 -6.36 -36.98 -27.95
CA CYS A 53 -5.58 -38.22 -27.94
C CYS A 53 -5.30 -38.66 -26.49
N LYS A 54 -5.47 -39.96 -26.23
CA LYS A 54 -5.29 -40.65 -24.96
C LYS A 54 -3.83 -41.11 -24.76
N ALA A 55 -3.42 -41.10 -23.47
CA ALA A 55 -2.46 -42.00 -22.77
C ALA A 55 -1.00 -42.02 -23.29
N GLN A 56 0.09 -42.24 -22.55
CA GLN A 56 0.46 -42.68 -21.19
C GLN A 56 1.63 -41.74 -20.74
N GLU A 57 2.19 -41.67 -19.53
CA GLU A 57 2.82 -42.74 -18.75
C GLU A 57 3.30 -42.16 -17.39
N LYS A 58 3.43 -43.06 -16.40
CA LYS A 58 3.77 -42.78 -15.00
C LYS A 58 5.27 -42.52 -14.84
N ALA A 59 5.64 -41.54 -14.03
CA ALA A 59 6.94 -41.54 -13.33
C ALA A 59 6.72 -41.23 -11.84
N LYS A 60 7.10 -42.22 -11.03
CA LYS A 60 6.94 -42.30 -9.58
C LYS A 60 8.28 -41.86 -8.97
N VAL A 61 8.33 -40.70 -8.32
CA VAL A 61 9.50 -40.24 -7.56
C VAL A 61 9.09 -40.03 -6.11
N ARG A 62 9.65 -40.84 -5.20
CA ARG A 62 9.56 -40.67 -3.74
C ARG A 62 10.55 -39.57 -3.30
N PRO A 63 10.20 -38.66 -2.39
CA PRO A 63 11.19 -37.81 -1.73
C PRO A 63 11.84 -38.57 -0.57
N SER A 64 13.17 -38.54 -0.51
CA SER A 64 13.95 -39.07 0.61
C SER A 64 13.87 -38.13 1.80
N SER A 65 13.68 -38.71 2.99
CA SER A 65 13.76 -38.03 4.28
C SER A 65 15.18 -37.54 4.56
N LYS A 66 15.29 -36.27 4.97
CA LYS A 66 16.25 -35.70 5.95
C LYS A 66 16.33 -34.18 5.73
N ASN A 67 15.47 -33.42 6.44
CA ASN A 67 15.74 -32.07 6.98
C ASN A 67 14.45 -31.41 7.54
N VAL A 68 13.70 -32.13 8.39
CA VAL A 68 12.51 -31.59 9.08
C VAL A 68 12.80 -31.22 10.55
N SER A 69 14.01 -31.41 11.06
CA SER A 69 14.33 -31.17 12.48
C SER A 69 14.72 -29.73 12.86
N ARG A 70 14.44 -28.72 12.03
CA ARG A 70 14.77 -27.31 12.36
C ARG A 70 13.61 -26.31 12.26
N ILE A 71 12.40 -26.75 11.95
CA ILE A 71 11.18 -25.93 11.94
C ILE A 71 10.17 -26.48 12.95
N LEU A 72 10.61 -26.68 14.19
CA LEU A 72 9.77 -27.13 15.32
C LEU A 72 10.17 -26.41 16.63
N LYS A 73 10.54 -25.13 16.52
CA LYS A 73 10.81 -24.24 17.68
C LYS A 73 9.91 -23.00 17.77
N GLU A 74 8.93 -22.83 16.89
CA GLU A 74 8.06 -21.64 16.86
C GLU A 74 6.55 -21.94 16.95
N LEU A 75 6.16 -23.17 17.29
CA LEU A 75 4.75 -23.52 17.54
C LEU A 75 4.60 -24.19 18.91
N ASN A 76 4.84 -23.40 19.96
CA ASN A 76 4.28 -23.68 21.28
C ASN A 76 2.87 -23.14 21.33
N LEU A 77 1.87 -24.01 21.20
CA LEU A 77 0.71 -24.12 22.10
C LEU A 77 -0.24 -25.17 21.53
N LEU A 78 -0.19 -26.39 22.05
CA LEU A 78 -1.35 -27.27 22.05
C LEU A 78 -1.33 -28.06 23.36
N TRP A 79 -2.38 -27.80 24.12
CA TRP A 79 -2.65 -28.39 25.42
C TRP A 79 -2.82 -29.91 25.30
N PHE A 80 -2.21 -30.62 26.25
CA PHE A 80 -2.50 -32.01 26.58
C PHE A 80 -3.91 -32.12 27.18
N ILE A 81 -4.73 -33.06 26.69
CA ILE A 81 -5.64 -33.82 27.55
C ILE A 81 -5.39 -35.30 27.28
N SER A 82 -4.89 -35.96 28.32
CA SER A 82 -4.82 -37.40 28.47
C SER A 82 -6.18 -37.91 28.94
N MET A 83 -6.75 -38.92 28.27
CA MET A 83 -7.61 -39.91 28.94
C MET A 83 -7.40 -41.28 28.28
N SER A 84 -7.11 -42.23 29.17
CA SER A 84 -6.79 -43.62 28.97
C SER A 84 -8.03 -44.49 28.65
N ASP A 85 -7.74 -45.66 28.10
CA ASP A 85 -8.60 -46.78 27.72
C ASP A 85 -9.86 -47.03 28.57
N THR A 86 -10.99 -47.34 27.94
CA THR A 86 -11.55 -48.72 27.90
C THR A 86 -12.91 -48.80 27.18
N SER A 87 -12.99 -49.82 26.32
CA SER A 87 -14.14 -50.63 25.86
C SER A 87 -15.39 -50.01 25.19
N VAL A 88 -15.54 -50.40 23.92
CA VAL A 88 -16.70 -51.06 23.28
C VAL A 88 -18.03 -50.29 23.17
N ASN A 89 -18.47 -50.18 21.91
CA ASN A 89 -19.77 -49.76 21.37
C ASN A 89 -20.00 -48.25 21.16
N GLY A 90 -20.14 -47.88 19.88
CA GLY A 90 -20.89 -46.69 19.49
C GLY A 90 -20.29 -45.95 18.30
N CYS A 91 -20.99 -46.01 17.17
CA CYS A 91 -20.96 -45.06 16.05
C CYS A 91 -19.66 -44.30 15.80
N CYS A 92 -18.89 -44.73 14.78
CA CYS A 92 -17.90 -43.89 14.13
C CYS A 92 -18.60 -42.70 13.43
N PHE A 93 -18.87 -41.62 14.18
CA PHE A 93 -19.04 -40.30 13.61
C PHE A 93 -17.68 -39.84 13.09
N LEU A 94 -17.39 -40.17 11.84
CA LEU A 94 -16.38 -39.48 11.04
C LEU A 94 -16.87 -38.05 10.83
N VAL A 95 -16.56 -37.16 11.78
CA VAL A 95 -16.59 -35.73 11.54
C VAL A 95 -15.41 -35.44 10.62
N PHE A 96 -15.66 -35.49 9.31
CA PHE A 96 -14.80 -34.84 8.34
C PHE A 96 -14.81 -33.34 8.69
N TRP A 97 -13.78 -32.91 9.39
CA TRP A 97 -13.41 -31.50 9.44
C TRP A 97 -13.15 -31.09 8.00
N THR A 98 -14.15 -30.49 7.36
CA THR A 98 -13.92 -29.73 6.14
C THR A 98 -12.93 -28.64 6.49
N ASP A 99 -11.76 -28.68 5.85
CA ASP A 99 -10.79 -27.60 5.73
C ASP A 99 -11.40 -26.38 4.98
N VAL A 100 -12.54 -25.89 5.48
CA VAL A 100 -12.92 -24.49 5.35
C VAL A 100 -12.34 -23.86 6.59
N ILE A 101 -11.03 -23.59 6.54
CA ILE A 101 -10.36 -22.69 7.46
C ILE A 101 -11.21 -21.42 7.42
N SER A 102 -11.95 -21.19 8.50
CA SER A 102 -12.61 -19.94 8.81
C SER A 102 -11.55 -18.85 8.64
N LEU A 103 -11.58 -18.17 7.49
CA LEU A 103 -10.82 -16.94 7.25
C LEU A 103 -11.21 -16.05 8.42
N SER A 104 -10.24 -15.86 9.30
CA SER A 104 -10.50 -15.66 10.71
C SER A 104 -11.34 -14.40 10.98
N LEU A 105 -12.39 -14.56 11.80
CA LEU A 105 -13.16 -13.47 12.45
C LEU A 105 -12.31 -12.65 13.44
N THR A 106 -11.00 -12.58 13.22
CA THR A 106 -10.05 -11.86 14.05
C THR A 106 -10.12 -10.38 13.71
N ALA A 107 -10.33 -9.56 14.72
CA ALA A 107 -10.29 -8.12 14.57
C ALA A 107 -8.92 -7.66 14.03
N VAL A 108 -8.94 -6.92 12.93
CA VAL A 108 -7.76 -6.27 12.34
C VAL A 108 -7.78 -4.78 12.66
N MET A 109 -6.61 -4.15 12.79
CA MET A 109 -6.52 -2.71 12.99
C MET A 109 -6.79 -2.02 11.64
N VAL A 110 -7.86 -1.23 11.59
CA VAL A 110 -8.38 -0.61 10.35
C VAL A 110 -8.20 0.89 10.30
N SER A 111 -7.72 1.48 11.39
CA SER A 111 -7.24 2.86 11.44
C SER A 111 -5.79 2.90 11.86
N GLY A 112 -5.17 4.07 11.76
CA GLY A 112 -3.95 4.35 12.46
C GLY A 112 -4.16 4.52 13.95
N ARG A 113 -3.03 4.78 14.63
CA ARG A 113 -2.96 4.99 16.07
C ARG A 113 -2.87 6.48 16.37
N TYR A 114 -3.74 6.95 17.25
CA TYR A 114 -3.82 8.34 17.66
C TYR A 114 -3.41 8.45 19.12
N VAL A 115 -2.50 9.39 19.42
CA VAL A 115 -2.09 9.69 20.79
C VAL A 115 -2.88 10.91 21.27
N ILE A 116 -3.57 10.74 22.39
CA ILE A 116 -4.38 11.77 23.03
C ILE A 116 -3.71 12.09 24.34
N VAL A 117 -3.26 13.32 24.49
CA VAL A 117 -2.58 13.78 25.69
C VAL A 117 -3.60 13.94 26.82
N GLN A 118 -3.17 13.66 28.05
CA GLN A 118 -3.93 13.98 29.25
C GLN A 118 -4.35 15.45 29.23
N ASN A 119 -5.65 15.71 29.35
CA ASN A 119 -6.21 17.05 29.34
C ASN A 119 -6.87 17.28 30.70
N GLY A 120 -6.27 18.17 31.51
CA GLY A 120 -6.56 18.38 32.94
C GLY A 120 -8.03 18.34 33.34
N CYS A 121 -8.74 19.48 33.30
CA CYS A 121 -10.14 19.58 33.73
C CYS A 121 -11.14 19.65 32.56
N ILE A 122 -10.67 19.68 31.31
CA ILE A 122 -11.50 19.91 30.13
C ILE A 122 -11.43 18.68 29.22
N PRO A 123 -12.57 18.18 28.71
CA PRO A 123 -12.57 17.09 27.75
C PRO A 123 -11.72 17.42 26.51
N PRO A 124 -11.04 16.44 25.90
CA PRO A 124 -10.40 16.64 24.61
C PRO A 124 -11.43 17.03 23.54
N GLN A 125 -10.99 17.78 22.54
CA GLN A 125 -11.79 17.98 21.34
C GLN A 125 -12.11 16.63 20.68
N PRO A 126 -13.27 16.49 20.02
CA PRO A 126 -13.59 15.28 19.28
C PRO A 126 -12.51 14.93 18.27
N ILE A 127 -12.16 13.65 18.20
CA ILE A 127 -11.12 13.12 17.33
C ILE A 127 -11.78 12.48 16.12
N LEU A 128 -11.25 12.78 14.95
CA LEU A 128 -11.64 12.14 13.69
C LEU A 128 -10.59 11.09 13.34
N MET A 129 -10.95 9.82 13.40
CA MET A 129 -10.08 8.70 13.03
C MET A 129 -10.48 8.21 11.65
N GLU A 130 -9.56 8.27 10.68
CA GLU A 130 -9.78 7.66 9.37
C GLU A 130 -9.73 6.14 9.50
N HIS A 131 -10.47 5.41 8.66
CA HIS A 131 -10.33 3.96 8.57
C HIS A 131 -10.42 3.47 7.14
N CYS A 132 -9.86 2.29 6.88
CA CYS A 132 -9.81 1.70 5.54
C CYS A 132 -10.99 0.78 5.21
N CYS A 133 -11.88 0.43 6.15
CA CYS A 133 -13.05 -0.40 5.84
C CYS A 133 -13.93 0.21 4.73
N LEU A 134 -14.45 -0.63 3.83
CA LEU A 134 -15.48 -0.23 2.87
C LEU A 134 -16.86 -0.34 3.53
N MET A 135 -17.49 0.80 3.81
CA MET A 135 -18.79 0.87 4.52
C MET A 135 -19.95 1.14 3.54
N VAL A 136 -20.15 0.25 2.57
CA VAL A 136 -21.30 0.27 1.63
C VAL A 136 -22.11 -1.02 1.75
N GLY A 137 -23.35 -1.02 1.25
CA GLY A 137 -24.20 -2.22 1.28
C GLY A 137 -23.50 -3.44 0.68
N GLY A 138 -23.56 -4.57 1.39
CA GLY A 138 -22.82 -5.79 1.06
C GLY A 138 -21.48 -5.94 1.80
N ASN A 139 -21.08 -4.95 2.61
CA ASN A 139 -19.98 -5.05 3.56
C ASN A 139 -20.52 -4.85 4.98
N ASP A 140 -20.21 -5.77 5.89
CA ASP A 140 -20.79 -5.87 7.23
C ASP A 140 -19.71 -5.76 8.33
N TRP A 141 -18.76 -4.85 8.14
CA TRP A 141 -17.68 -4.61 9.08
C TRP A 141 -18.19 -4.22 10.47
N ASP A 142 -17.81 -4.99 11.49
CA ASP A 142 -18.06 -4.65 12.89
C ASP A 142 -16.85 -3.91 13.48
N ILE A 143 -16.98 -2.59 13.62
CA ILE A 143 -15.88 -1.69 14.01
C ILE A 143 -15.95 -1.31 15.48
N HIS A 144 -14.87 -1.59 16.21
CA HIS A 144 -14.68 -1.27 17.61
C HIS A 144 -13.52 -0.31 17.82
N VAL A 145 -13.74 0.75 18.60
CA VAL A 145 -12.65 1.62 19.06
C VAL A 145 -12.04 1.03 20.33
N LYS A 146 -10.74 0.83 20.33
CA LYS A 146 -9.99 0.34 21.48
C LYS A 146 -8.93 1.34 21.92
N CYS A 147 -8.60 1.31 23.20
CA CYS A 147 -7.58 2.16 23.79
C CYS A 147 -6.59 1.36 24.64
N ARG A 148 -5.44 1.98 24.88
CA ARG A 148 -4.49 1.58 25.91
C ARG A 148 -3.79 2.82 26.49
N PRO A 149 -3.24 2.72 27.71
CA PRO A 149 -2.42 3.80 28.25
C PRO A 149 -1.23 4.12 27.34
N HIS A 150 -0.96 5.40 27.12
CA HIS A 150 0.24 5.85 26.42
C HIS A 150 1.33 6.15 27.47
N PHE A 151 2.32 5.25 27.57
CA PHE A 151 3.46 5.42 28.48
C PHE A 151 4.72 5.80 27.72
N ASN A 152 5.44 6.79 28.21
CA ASN A 152 6.57 7.36 27.48
C ASN A 152 7.81 6.46 27.39
N GLN A 153 8.07 5.43 28.23
CA GLN A 153 9.32 4.69 28.03
C GLN A 153 9.61 3.32 28.66
N ARG A 154 8.75 2.64 29.46
CA ARG A 154 9.20 1.36 30.08
C ARG A 154 8.27 0.15 30.05
N LYS A 155 6.96 0.31 29.90
CA LYS A 155 6.02 -0.82 29.74
C LYS A 155 4.87 -0.41 28.83
N LYS A 156 4.98 -0.64 27.53
CA LYS A 156 3.79 -0.55 26.65
C LYS A 156 2.84 -1.65 27.09
N SER A 157 1.66 -1.28 27.59
CA SER A 157 0.59 -2.26 27.74
C SER A 157 0.33 -2.87 26.36
N LYS A 158 0.55 -4.17 26.21
CA LYS A 158 0.23 -4.86 24.95
C LYS A 158 -1.27 -5.00 24.74
N LYS A 159 -2.07 -4.91 25.81
CA LYS A 159 -3.50 -5.18 25.78
C LYS A 159 -4.30 -3.93 25.43
N TRP A 160 -4.95 -3.99 24.28
CA TRP A 160 -6.01 -3.07 23.87
C TRP A 160 -7.31 -3.44 24.58
N ARG A 161 -8.07 -2.44 25.05
CA ARG A 161 -9.39 -2.62 25.69
C ARG A 161 -10.44 -1.78 24.97
N ASN A 162 -11.70 -2.20 24.98
CA ASN A 162 -12.75 -1.40 24.35
C ASN A 162 -12.83 -0.02 25.02
N ILE A 163 -12.98 1.05 24.24
CA ILE A 163 -13.01 2.40 24.79
C ILE A 163 -14.16 2.60 25.77
N LYS A 164 -15.34 1.99 25.52
CA LYS A 164 -16.52 2.12 26.37
C LYS A 164 -16.39 1.34 27.69
N GLU A 165 -15.55 0.31 27.74
CA GLU A 165 -15.22 -0.38 28.99
C GLU A 165 -14.36 0.49 29.90
N VAL A 166 -13.43 1.27 29.32
CA VAL A 166 -12.51 2.13 30.08
C VAL A 166 -13.13 3.49 30.38
N TYR A 167 -13.93 4.01 29.45
CA TYR A 167 -14.63 5.29 29.54
C TYR A 167 -16.08 5.10 29.08
N PRO A 168 -17.00 4.75 29.99
CA PRO A 168 -18.42 4.51 29.64
C PRO A 168 -19.10 5.69 28.95
N ASP A 169 -18.69 6.91 29.29
CA ASP A 169 -19.23 8.16 28.70
C ASP A 169 -18.64 8.49 27.31
N ALA A 170 -17.74 7.67 26.78
CA ALA A 170 -17.18 7.86 25.45
C ALA A 170 -18.24 7.66 24.37
N LYS A 171 -18.34 8.61 23.44
CA LYS A 171 -19.23 8.52 22.27
C LYS A 171 -18.41 8.14 21.04
N VAL A 172 -18.87 7.11 20.34
CA VAL A 172 -18.27 6.61 19.10
C VAL A 172 -19.34 6.68 18.03
N GLU A 173 -19.12 7.50 17.01
CA GLU A 173 -19.98 7.63 15.84
C GLU A 173 -19.19 7.17 14.61
N THR A 174 -19.58 6.04 14.03
CA THR A 174 -18.98 5.52 12.80
C THR A 174 -19.68 6.17 11.61
N LYS A 175 -18.91 6.84 10.75
CA LYS A 175 -19.34 7.36 9.45
C LYS A 175 -18.73 6.51 8.33
N HIS A 176 -18.90 6.95 7.09
CA HIS A 176 -18.49 6.19 5.92
C HIS A 176 -16.97 5.96 5.82
N ASN A 177 -16.16 6.99 6.10
CA ASN A 177 -14.69 6.93 5.98
C ASN A 177 -13.95 7.23 7.30
N ASP A 178 -14.70 7.58 8.33
CA ASP A 178 -14.18 8.15 9.55
C ASP A 178 -15.01 7.75 10.76
N ILE A 179 -14.35 7.71 11.91
CA ILE A 179 -14.96 7.48 13.22
C ILE A 179 -14.75 8.73 14.05
N ARG A 180 -15.85 9.35 14.47
CA ARG A 180 -15.80 10.46 15.41
C ARG A 180 -15.84 9.91 16.82
N LEU A 181 -14.74 10.12 17.54
CA LEU A 181 -14.58 9.74 18.94
C LEU A 181 -14.65 10.99 19.82
N THR A 182 -15.59 11.00 20.76
CA THR A 182 -15.67 12.02 21.81
C THR A 182 -15.37 11.35 23.15
N LEU A 183 -14.39 11.87 23.88
CA LEU A 183 -13.96 11.31 25.16
C LEU A 183 -14.29 12.26 26.32
N PRO A 184 -14.52 11.71 27.52
CA PRO A 184 -14.57 12.52 28.74
C PRO A 184 -13.16 13.04 29.09
N VAL A 185 -13.07 13.77 30.21
CA VAL A 185 -11.79 14.22 30.77
C VAL A 185 -10.86 13.04 31.00
N LEU A 186 -9.62 13.15 30.49
CA LEU A 186 -8.65 12.08 30.55
C LEU A 186 -7.75 12.23 31.78
N ARG A 187 -7.69 11.19 32.61
CA ARG A 187 -6.77 11.12 33.76
C ARG A 187 -5.32 10.81 33.37
N GLN A 188 -5.11 10.29 32.17
CA GLN A 188 -3.80 9.92 31.63
C GLN A 188 -3.84 9.96 30.10
N SER A 189 -2.68 10.10 29.46
CA SER A 189 -2.57 10.04 28.00
C SER A 189 -2.95 8.65 27.47
N LEU A 190 -3.61 8.61 26.33
CA LEU A 190 -4.11 7.39 25.69
C LEU A 190 -3.57 7.23 24.29
N GLU A 191 -3.41 5.98 23.89
CA GLU A 191 -3.32 5.60 22.48
C GLU A 191 -4.64 4.93 22.10
N VAL A 192 -5.27 5.40 21.02
CA VAL A 192 -6.54 4.88 20.50
C VAL A 192 -6.39 4.45 19.04
N ALA A 193 -7.15 3.43 18.66
CA ALA A 193 -7.26 2.95 17.29
C ALA A 193 -8.60 2.21 17.08
N ALA A 194 -9.05 2.13 15.84
CA ALA A 194 -10.20 1.35 15.42
C ALA A 194 -9.77 -0.04 14.94
N PHE A 195 -10.58 -1.03 15.30
CA PHE A 195 -10.40 -2.43 14.95
C PHE A 195 -11.68 -2.94 14.30
N GLY A 196 -11.58 -3.48 13.09
CA GLY A 196 -12.71 -4.05 12.36
C GLY A 196 -12.67 -5.57 12.42
N ILE A 197 -13.81 -6.19 12.72
CA ILE A 197 -14.05 -7.61 12.47
C ILE A 197 -14.75 -7.70 11.12
N PRO A 198 -14.13 -8.31 10.11
CA PRO A 198 -14.74 -8.43 8.80
C PRO A 198 -15.83 -9.50 8.79
N GLY A 199 -16.89 -9.25 8.01
CA GLY A 199 -17.74 -10.26 7.42
C GLY A 199 -17.01 -11.10 6.37
N LYS A 200 -17.72 -12.05 5.76
CA LYS A 200 -17.13 -13.02 4.84
C LYS A 200 -16.62 -12.39 3.54
N ASP A 201 -17.39 -11.47 2.98
CA ASP A 201 -17.16 -10.87 1.66
C ASP A 201 -16.74 -9.40 1.76
N ASP A 202 -16.31 -9.00 2.96
CA ASP A 202 -15.91 -7.63 3.27
C ASP A 202 -14.62 -7.24 2.56
N GLN A 203 -14.59 -5.98 2.13
CA GLN A 203 -13.46 -5.38 1.44
C GLN A 203 -12.87 -4.22 2.23
N LYS A 204 -11.58 -4.02 2.02
CA LYS A 204 -10.80 -2.88 2.51
C LYS A 204 -10.48 -1.95 1.34
N ARG A 205 -10.57 -0.65 1.59
CA ARG A 205 -10.16 0.42 0.67
C ARG A 205 -8.66 0.62 0.75
N MET A 206 -8.00 0.42 -0.38
CA MET A 206 -6.57 0.66 -0.55
C MET A 206 -6.33 1.61 -1.71
N GLN A 207 -5.11 2.13 -1.78
CA GLN A 207 -4.66 3.02 -2.84
C GLN A 207 -3.32 2.54 -3.40
N MET A 208 -3.23 2.53 -4.72
CA MET A 208 -1.98 2.36 -5.44
C MET A 208 -1.23 3.69 -5.47
N ALA A 209 -0.02 3.71 -4.89
CA ALA A 209 0.87 4.85 -4.86
C ALA A 209 2.19 4.51 -5.58
N ILE A 210 2.54 5.30 -6.59
CA ILE A 210 3.66 5.01 -7.49
C ILE A 210 4.77 6.04 -7.31
N PHE A 211 5.98 5.55 -7.05
CA PHE A 211 7.17 6.34 -6.77
C PHE A 211 8.32 5.96 -7.68
N GLY A 212 9.25 6.86 -7.88
CA GLY A 212 10.50 6.60 -8.59
C GLY A 212 11.50 7.71 -8.36
N LYS A 213 12.78 7.42 -8.57
CA LYS A 213 13.82 8.46 -8.55
C LYS A 213 13.66 9.39 -9.75
N GLU A 214 14.36 10.52 -9.74
CA GLU A 214 14.47 11.34 -10.93
C GLU A 214 15.21 10.55 -12.04
N PRO A 215 14.57 10.29 -13.19
CA PRO A 215 15.15 9.43 -14.21
C PRO A 215 16.38 10.10 -14.84
N THR A 216 17.47 9.32 -14.94
CA THR A 216 18.73 9.76 -15.54
C THR A 216 18.90 9.09 -16.89
N LYS A 217 19.23 9.88 -17.93
CA LYS A 217 19.47 9.33 -19.27
C LYS A 217 20.50 8.20 -19.26
N ALA A 218 20.20 7.14 -20.01
CA ALA A 218 21.06 5.96 -20.17
C ALA A 218 21.31 5.16 -18.87
N CYS A 219 20.48 5.37 -17.85
CA CYS A 219 20.44 4.54 -16.67
C CYS A 219 19.09 3.83 -16.61
N ASN A 220 19.09 2.63 -16.04
CA ASN A 220 17.85 1.98 -15.68
C ASN A 220 17.09 2.82 -14.66
N TRP A 221 15.76 2.76 -14.72
CA TRP A 221 14.89 3.54 -13.86
C TRP A 221 13.98 2.64 -13.05
N ASP A 222 14.11 2.71 -11.72
CA ASP A 222 13.30 1.92 -10.81
C ASP A 222 12.00 2.67 -10.45
N ILE A 223 10.88 1.99 -10.71
CA ILE A 223 9.54 2.41 -10.33
C ILE A 223 9.06 1.49 -9.21
N ARG A 224 8.63 2.07 -8.10
CA ARG A 224 8.15 1.38 -6.92
C ARG A 224 6.66 1.63 -6.72
N VAL A 225 5.88 0.56 -6.63
CA VAL A 225 4.43 0.61 -6.44
C VAL A 225 4.11 0.10 -5.05
N TYR A 226 3.49 0.95 -4.22
CA TYR A 226 2.96 0.58 -2.92
C TYR A 226 1.44 0.42 -2.98
N LEU A 227 0.91 -0.53 -2.21
CA LEU A 227 -0.50 -0.59 -1.83
C LEU A 227 -0.63 -0.11 -0.39
N ILE A 228 -1.24 1.06 -0.22
CA ILE A 228 -1.42 1.71 1.07
C ILE A 228 -2.90 1.72 1.47
N ASP A 229 -3.18 1.83 2.75
CA ASP A 229 -4.56 2.06 3.23
C ASP A 229 -5.09 3.39 2.67
N ASP A 230 -6.38 3.47 2.33
CA ASP A 230 -7.03 4.71 1.88
C ASP A 230 -7.17 5.71 3.04
N SER A 231 -6.08 6.40 3.35
CA SER A 231 -6.03 7.46 4.36
C SER A 231 -4.91 8.47 4.12
N GLU A 232 -5.07 9.66 4.71
CA GLU A 232 -4.04 10.70 4.64
C GLU A 232 -2.77 10.29 5.41
N MET A 233 -2.94 9.56 6.52
CA MET A 233 -1.82 9.15 7.36
C MET A 233 -0.97 8.08 6.69
N ALA A 234 -1.55 7.07 6.05
CA ALA A 234 -0.81 6.05 5.31
C ALA A 234 0.04 6.68 4.20
N PHE A 235 -0.56 7.60 3.43
CA PHE A 235 0.17 8.32 2.38
C PHE A 235 1.32 9.18 2.96
N LYS A 236 1.08 9.89 4.07
CA LYS A 236 2.14 10.66 4.74
C LYS A 236 3.29 9.79 5.24
N GLN A 237 2.99 8.62 5.81
CA GLN A 237 4.03 7.71 6.30
C GLN A 237 4.90 7.19 5.16
N ILE A 238 4.28 6.82 4.02
CA ILE A 238 5.07 6.35 2.88
C ILE A 238 5.87 7.49 2.24
N CYS A 239 5.32 8.70 2.11
CA CYS A 239 6.05 9.88 1.65
C CYS A 239 7.32 10.14 2.48
N LYS A 240 7.22 10.03 3.82
CA LYS A 240 8.40 10.17 4.70
C LYS A 240 9.43 9.08 4.50
N LYS A 241 9.01 7.83 4.27
CA LYS A 241 9.92 6.71 4.01
C LYS A 241 10.68 6.92 2.70
N VAL A 242 9.96 7.23 1.63
CA VAL A 242 10.54 7.35 0.28
C VAL A 242 11.36 8.62 0.10
N GLU A 243 11.13 9.66 0.89
CA GLU A 243 12.00 10.86 0.94
C GLU A 243 13.44 10.47 1.31
N ASN A 244 13.62 9.56 2.29
CA ASN A 244 14.95 9.04 2.65
C ASN A 244 15.57 8.17 1.54
N GLU A 245 14.76 7.66 0.61
CA GLU A 245 15.18 6.86 -0.53
C GLU A 245 15.40 7.73 -1.79
N GLU A 246 15.26 9.06 -1.69
CA GLU A 246 15.33 10.03 -2.81
C GLU A 246 14.31 9.75 -3.94
N MET A 247 13.19 9.12 -3.61
CA MET A 247 12.12 8.85 -4.57
C MET A 247 11.04 9.94 -4.49
N LYS A 248 10.41 10.22 -5.63
CA LYS A 248 9.32 11.18 -5.79
C LYS A 248 8.04 10.46 -6.19
N PHE A 249 6.92 11.01 -5.76
CA PHE A 249 5.59 10.53 -6.16
C PHE A 249 5.33 10.90 -7.62
N LEU A 250 5.10 9.90 -8.47
CA LEU A 250 5.15 10.07 -9.94
C LEU A 250 3.81 10.48 -10.55
N THR A 251 2.68 10.13 -9.94
CA THR A 251 1.34 10.32 -10.55
C THR A 251 0.29 10.59 -9.47
N THR A 252 -0.98 10.26 -9.68
CA THR A 252 -2.07 10.35 -8.71
C THR A 252 -2.27 9.04 -7.94
N LEU A 253 -3.02 9.08 -6.83
CA LEU A 253 -3.45 7.86 -6.14
C LEU A 253 -4.60 7.21 -6.91
N SER A 254 -4.61 5.89 -7.01
CA SER A 254 -5.74 5.13 -7.59
C SER A 254 -6.30 4.14 -6.60
N SER A 255 -7.60 4.20 -6.38
CA SER A 255 -8.30 3.36 -5.40
C SER A 255 -8.48 1.93 -5.90
N LEU A 256 -8.27 0.97 -5.00
CA LEU A 256 -8.49 -0.46 -5.19
C LEU A 256 -9.21 -1.02 -3.97
N PHE A 257 -10.25 -1.82 -4.18
CA PHE A 257 -10.90 -2.61 -3.14
C PHE A 257 -10.26 -3.99 -3.05
N VAL A 258 -9.88 -4.36 -1.82
CA VAL A 258 -9.15 -5.60 -1.55
C VAL A 258 -9.98 -6.46 -0.60
N SER A 259 -10.31 -7.68 -1.03
CA SER A 259 -11.02 -8.69 -0.22
C SER A 259 -10.04 -9.54 0.60
N ASN A 260 -10.48 -10.11 1.73
CA ASN A 260 -9.69 -11.09 2.48
C ASN A 260 -9.74 -12.47 1.81
N SER A 261 -9.03 -12.62 0.70
CA SER A 261 -9.06 -13.86 -0.08
C SER A 261 -7.66 -14.43 -0.34
N GLU A 262 -7.63 -15.66 -0.84
CA GLU A 262 -6.39 -16.33 -1.27
C GLU A 262 -5.90 -15.84 -2.64
N LYS A 263 -6.69 -15.03 -3.34
CA LYS A 263 -6.30 -14.48 -4.63
C LYS A 263 -5.38 -13.30 -4.40
N ASP A 264 -4.18 -13.37 -4.98
CA ASP A 264 -3.23 -12.27 -4.92
C ASP A 264 -3.66 -11.08 -5.77
N ILE A 265 -3.15 -9.91 -5.40
CA ILE A 265 -3.32 -8.66 -6.12
C ILE A 265 -2.28 -8.63 -7.23
N SER A 266 -2.71 -8.40 -8.46
CA SER A 266 -1.81 -8.31 -9.61
C SER A 266 -1.54 -6.86 -9.96
N ILE A 267 -0.26 -6.48 -10.02
CA ILE A 267 0.22 -5.20 -10.56
C ILE A 267 0.83 -5.45 -11.93
N GLU A 268 0.30 -4.81 -12.96
CA GLU A 268 0.70 -5.01 -14.36
C GLU A 268 1.12 -3.69 -15.01
N VAL A 269 2.22 -3.73 -15.77
CA VAL A 269 2.66 -2.65 -16.64
C VAL A 269 2.23 -2.94 -18.07
N THR A 270 1.55 -1.98 -18.68
CA THR A 270 1.03 -2.05 -20.04
C THR A 270 1.33 -0.77 -20.80
N ALA A 271 1.14 -0.78 -22.12
CA ALA A 271 1.29 0.40 -22.99
C ALA A 271 2.64 1.12 -22.79
N VAL A 272 3.73 0.35 -22.66
CA VAL A 272 5.09 0.89 -22.58
C VAL A 272 5.42 1.59 -23.88
N ALA A 273 5.88 2.84 -23.80
CA ALA A 273 6.27 3.63 -24.96
C ALA A 273 7.37 2.94 -25.77
N SER A 274 7.33 3.15 -27.10
CA SER A 274 8.40 2.69 -27.99
C SER A 274 9.76 3.24 -27.54
N GLY A 275 10.81 2.44 -27.71
CA GLY A 275 12.17 2.79 -27.26
C GLY A 275 12.45 2.43 -25.80
N TRP A 276 11.54 1.72 -25.13
CA TRP A 276 11.66 1.29 -23.74
C TRP A 276 11.14 -0.13 -23.55
N HIS A 277 11.71 -0.81 -22.55
CA HIS A 277 11.19 -2.10 -22.08
C HIS A 277 11.25 -2.21 -20.55
N ILE A 278 10.44 -3.12 -20.01
CA ILE A 278 10.53 -3.54 -18.60
C ILE A 278 11.51 -4.69 -18.49
N ILE A 279 12.47 -4.58 -17.58
CA ILE A 279 13.38 -5.67 -17.25
C ILE A 279 12.62 -6.70 -16.40
N GLY A 280 12.54 -7.93 -16.92
CA GLY A 280 11.86 -9.05 -16.27
C GLY A 280 10.35 -9.01 -16.48
N ASP A 281 9.59 -9.39 -15.45
CA ASP A 281 8.14 -9.57 -15.56
C ASP A 281 7.39 -8.23 -15.60
N TYR A 282 6.51 -8.11 -16.60
CA TYR A 282 5.54 -7.01 -16.71
C TYR A 282 4.41 -7.09 -15.68
N LYS A 283 4.25 -8.24 -15.02
CA LYS A 283 3.18 -8.51 -14.06
C LYS A 283 3.78 -9.08 -12.78
N LYS A 284 3.44 -8.47 -11.64
CA LYS A 284 3.92 -8.89 -10.31
C LYS A 284 2.75 -9.08 -9.36
N GLY A 285 2.86 -10.08 -8.50
CA GLY A 285 1.88 -10.39 -7.46
C GLY A 285 2.22 -9.72 -6.13
N ILE A 286 1.21 -9.20 -5.45
CA ILE A 286 1.25 -8.83 -4.04
C ILE A 286 0.24 -9.73 -3.32
N ALA A 287 0.69 -10.43 -2.27
CA ALA A 287 -0.21 -11.28 -1.50
C ALA A 287 -1.35 -10.46 -0.89
N SER A 288 -2.60 -10.83 -1.18
CA SER A 288 -3.77 -10.11 -0.64
C SER A 288 -3.74 -10.09 0.89
N ARG A 289 -3.33 -11.20 1.51
CA ARG A 289 -3.19 -11.30 2.97
C ARG A 289 -2.20 -10.29 3.57
N SER A 290 -1.16 -9.89 2.83
CA SER A 290 -0.22 -8.85 3.26
C SER A 290 -0.83 -7.45 3.18
N ALA A 291 -1.63 -7.20 2.14
CA ALA A 291 -2.37 -5.94 1.95
C ALA A 291 -3.53 -5.80 2.94
N TRP A 292 -4.23 -6.90 3.23
CA TRP A 292 -5.28 -6.94 4.23
C TRP A 292 -4.79 -6.56 5.63
N ASN A 293 -3.61 -7.07 6.01
CA ASN A 293 -3.03 -6.89 7.34
C ASN A 293 -2.11 -5.66 7.46
N SER A 294 -1.97 -4.83 6.42
CA SER A 294 -1.19 -3.60 6.51
C SER A 294 -1.83 -2.65 7.51
N GLN A 295 -1.01 -2.08 8.38
CA GLN A 295 -1.45 -1.09 9.36
C GLN A 295 -1.20 0.31 8.81
N GLU A 296 -2.18 1.19 8.90
CA GLU A 296 -2.12 2.57 8.40
C GLU A 296 -0.87 3.38 8.87
N ASN A 297 -0.35 3.08 10.07
CA ASN A 297 0.83 3.74 10.64
C ASN A 297 2.16 3.08 10.29
N THR A 298 2.16 1.99 9.52
CA THR A 298 3.40 1.32 9.10
C THR A 298 4.07 2.09 7.98
N THR A 299 5.35 1.79 7.76
CA THR A 299 6.05 2.18 6.52
C THR A 299 6.33 0.96 5.64
N ASP A 300 6.06 -0.25 6.12
CA ASP A 300 6.27 -1.52 5.44
C ASP A 300 5.00 -2.01 4.75
N PHE A 301 4.38 -1.10 3.99
CA PHE A 301 3.27 -1.45 3.12
C PHE A 301 3.73 -2.43 2.03
N PRO A 302 2.86 -3.37 1.61
CA PRO A 302 3.16 -4.25 0.50
C PRO A 302 3.49 -3.47 -0.76
N ARG A 303 4.51 -3.93 -1.47
CA ARG A 303 5.03 -3.23 -2.65
C ARG A 303 5.59 -4.20 -3.67
N CYS A 304 5.72 -3.71 -4.90
CA CYS A 304 6.54 -4.33 -5.93
C CYS A 304 7.34 -3.25 -6.67
N ASP A 305 8.48 -3.65 -7.22
CA ASP A 305 9.39 -2.77 -7.94
C ASP A 305 9.47 -3.21 -9.40
N PHE A 306 9.45 -2.26 -10.34
CA PHE A 306 9.67 -2.48 -11.77
C PHE A 306 10.91 -1.71 -12.20
N CYS A 307 11.73 -2.32 -13.05
CA CYS A 307 12.91 -1.69 -13.59
C CYS A 307 12.70 -1.44 -15.08
N VAL A 308 12.85 -0.20 -15.51
CA VAL A 308 12.70 0.25 -16.90
C VAL A 308 14.07 0.45 -17.51
N SER A 309 14.26 0.01 -18.75
CA SER A 309 15.48 0.29 -19.51
C SER A 309 15.19 0.87 -20.89
N HIS A 310 16.20 1.52 -21.45
CA HIS A 310 16.16 2.09 -22.78
C HIS A 310 16.47 1.03 -23.83
N ASP A 311 15.64 0.96 -24.87
CA ASP A 311 16.01 0.37 -26.16
C ASP A 311 16.63 1.43 -27.08
N ASP A 312 16.11 2.67 -27.03
CA ASP A 312 16.65 3.81 -27.76
C ASP A 312 17.06 4.93 -26.79
N ILE A 313 18.37 5.21 -26.74
CA ILE A 313 18.96 6.28 -25.93
C ILE A 313 18.60 7.69 -26.42
N LYS A 314 18.03 7.82 -27.63
CA LYS A 314 17.53 9.10 -28.15
C LYS A 314 16.18 9.45 -27.55
N GLU A 315 15.38 8.46 -27.17
CA GLU A 315 14.11 8.67 -26.50
C GLU A 315 14.33 9.27 -25.12
N ARG A 316 13.63 10.38 -24.86
CA ARG A 316 13.74 11.14 -23.60
C ARG A 316 12.48 11.09 -22.77
N GLN A 317 11.39 10.61 -23.35
CA GLN A 317 10.09 10.55 -22.71
C GLN A 317 9.74 9.09 -22.50
N PHE A 318 9.44 8.74 -21.26
CA PHE A 318 8.88 7.45 -20.92
C PHE A 318 7.39 7.63 -20.61
N PHE A 319 6.59 6.73 -21.17
CA PHE A 319 5.17 6.59 -20.86
C PHE A 319 4.84 5.12 -20.62
N CYS A 320 4.04 4.84 -19.59
CA CYS A 320 3.37 3.56 -19.44
C CYS A 320 2.06 3.69 -18.67
N LYS A 321 1.25 2.63 -18.73
CA LYS A 321 0.07 2.44 -17.88
C LYS A 321 0.33 1.35 -16.87
N MET A 322 0.07 1.63 -15.59
CA MET A 322 0.10 0.63 -14.54
C MET A 322 -1.33 0.32 -14.08
N ARG A 323 -1.62 -0.97 -13.88
CA ARG A 323 -2.93 -1.44 -13.43
C ARG A 323 -2.78 -2.42 -12.27
N ALA A 324 -3.41 -2.12 -11.15
CA ALA A 324 -3.67 -3.06 -10.08
C ALA A 324 -5.01 -3.76 -10.31
N THR A 325 -5.08 -5.06 -10.04
CA THR A 325 -6.31 -5.86 -10.15
C THR A 325 -6.42 -6.79 -8.97
N HIS A 326 -7.60 -6.83 -8.36
CA HIS A 326 -7.94 -7.82 -7.35
C HIS A 326 -9.39 -8.23 -7.52
N GLU A 327 -9.61 -9.52 -7.76
CA GLU A 327 -10.93 -10.09 -8.01
C GLU A 327 -11.71 -9.33 -9.09
N ASN A 328 -12.77 -8.62 -8.70
CA ASN A 328 -13.66 -7.90 -9.60
C ASN A 328 -13.34 -6.40 -9.70
N ASP A 329 -12.31 -5.92 -9.00
CA ASP A 329 -11.93 -4.52 -8.97
C ASP A 329 -10.57 -4.26 -9.63
N SER A 330 -10.40 -3.04 -10.15
CA SER A 330 -9.16 -2.62 -10.79
C SER A 330 -8.89 -1.13 -10.64
N ALA A 331 -7.62 -0.80 -10.47
CA ALA A 331 -7.14 0.56 -10.31
C ALA A 331 -6.04 0.86 -11.34
N GLY A 332 -6.18 1.93 -12.12
CA GLY A 332 -5.23 2.30 -13.17
C GLY A 332 -4.56 3.65 -12.92
N ASN A 333 -3.32 3.80 -13.37
CA ASN A 333 -2.63 5.08 -13.45
C ASN A 333 -1.76 5.15 -14.70
N GLU A 334 -1.55 6.37 -15.19
CA GLU A 334 -0.59 6.67 -16.24
C GLU A 334 0.67 7.29 -15.61
N ILE A 335 1.83 6.91 -16.12
CA ILE A 335 3.13 7.42 -15.68
C ILE A 335 3.79 8.11 -16.86
N VAL A 336 4.22 9.34 -16.65
CA VAL A 336 4.99 10.13 -17.61
C VAL A 336 6.28 10.60 -16.94
N ALA A 337 7.41 10.37 -17.58
CA ALA A 337 8.70 10.80 -17.06
C ALA A 337 9.62 11.32 -18.16
N PHE A 338 10.39 12.36 -17.85
CA PHE A 338 11.34 12.99 -18.76
C PHE A 338 12.77 12.74 -18.27
N PHE A 339 13.59 12.08 -19.08
CA PHE A 339 14.96 11.72 -18.73
C PHE A 339 15.90 12.89 -19.00
N GLN A 340 16.47 13.45 -17.94
CA GLN A 340 17.38 14.58 -18.06
C GLN A 340 18.76 14.13 -18.56
N GLN A 341 19.37 14.97 -19.38
CA GLN A 341 20.76 14.81 -19.81
C GLN A 341 21.67 15.36 -18.70
N LYS A 342 22.67 14.60 -18.26
CA LYS A 342 23.66 15.03 -17.24
C LYS A 342 24.58 16.19 -17.66
N SER A 343 24.21 16.97 -18.68
CA SER A 343 25.00 18.07 -19.23
C SER A 343 24.21 19.38 -19.18
N ASP A 344 24.04 19.93 -17.98
CA ASP A 344 23.91 21.38 -17.71
C ASP A 344 24.52 21.74 -16.34
N ALA A 345 25.42 20.90 -15.84
CA ALA A 345 26.32 21.28 -14.75
C ALA A 345 27.36 22.25 -15.33
N LYS A 346 27.02 23.54 -15.34
CA LYS A 346 27.91 24.70 -15.54
C LYS A 346 29.01 24.49 -16.59
N ILE A 347 28.74 24.88 -17.83
CA ILE A 347 29.81 25.45 -18.65
C ILE A 347 30.28 26.70 -17.90
N ASN A 348 31.33 26.55 -17.09
CA ASN A 348 32.13 27.70 -16.70
C ASN A 348 32.70 28.24 -18.00
N ASN A 349 32.13 29.32 -18.52
CA ASN A 349 32.79 30.12 -19.53
C ASN A 349 34.20 30.41 -19.00
N PRO A 350 35.28 30.04 -19.70
CA PRO A 350 36.60 30.47 -19.32
C PRO A 350 36.57 31.99 -19.38
N THR A 351 36.77 32.61 -18.23
CA THR A 351 36.91 34.06 -18.07
C THR A 351 37.89 34.54 -19.13
N GLU A 352 37.43 35.45 -19.99
CA GLU A 352 38.30 36.18 -20.91
C GLU A 352 39.50 36.71 -20.13
N LYS A 353 40.68 36.15 -20.40
CA LYS A 353 41.94 36.72 -19.93
C LYS A 353 42.03 38.11 -20.57
N LYS A 354 41.74 39.14 -19.77
CA LYS A 354 42.13 40.51 -20.08
C LYS A 354 43.63 40.50 -20.42
N PHE A 355 43.94 40.71 -21.70
CA PHE A 355 45.29 41.03 -22.14
C PHE A 355 45.74 42.28 -21.37
N LYS A 356 46.75 42.12 -20.51
CA LYS A 356 47.46 43.25 -19.91
C LYS A 356 48.28 43.91 -21.02
N ASN A 357 47.97 45.18 -21.27
CA ASN A 357 48.75 46.08 -22.12
C ASN A 357 50.23 45.99 -21.79
N THR A 358 51.04 45.64 -22.78
CA THR A 358 52.50 45.75 -22.74
C THR A 358 52.87 47.24 -22.95
N PRO A 359 53.77 47.83 -22.14
CA PRO A 359 54.28 49.17 -22.41
C PRO A 359 55.18 49.16 -23.64
N LYS A 360 54.96 50.12 -24.55
CA LYS A 360 55.81 50.42 -25.70
C LYS A 360 57.21 50.81 -25.23
N MET A 361 58.24 50.05 -25.63
CA MET A 361 59.62 50.52 -25.65
C MET A 361 59.88 51.19 -27.00
N ASN A 362 60.22 52.47 -26.96
CA ASN A 362 60.68 53.24 -28.11
C ASN A 362 62.13 52.86 -28.43
N CYS A 363 62.38 52.41 -29.65
CA CYS A 363 63.71 52.46 -30.26
C CYS A 363 63.66 53.49 -31.39
N SER A 364 64.18 54.69 -31.13
CA SER A 364 64.60 55.64 -32.16
C SER A 364 66.06 55.35 -32.48
N LYS A 365 66.38 55.08 -33.74
CA LYS A 365 67.73 55.24 -34.28
C LYS A 365 67.90 56.70 -34.69
N GLY A 366 69.04 57.27 -34.31
CA GLY A 366 69.53 58.61 -34.63
C GLY A 366 70.85 58.79 -33.94
#